data_AF-A0A9P0BET0-F1
#
_entry.id   AF-A0A9P0BET0-F1
#
_cell.length_a   1.000
_cell.length_b   1.000
_cell.length_c   1.000
_cell.angle_alpha   90.00
_cell.angle_beta   90.00
_cell.angle_gamma   90.00
#
_symmetry.space_group_name_H-M   'P 1'
#
loop_
_entity.id
_entity.type
_entity.pdbx_description
1 polymer ?
#
loop_
_entity_poly.entity_id
_entity_poly.type
_entity_poly.pdbx_seq_one_letter_code
_entity_poly.pdbx_strand_id
1 'polypeptide(L)'
;MGNVKYKLYCSWHIDRAWQKNLNKIPNLETRNSVYKTLKTLQQTMYLEENMFYENLNSFITSLQEDPDTANFGHYFISTYFKNCQQWAYCFRKGCGINTNMFLESMHKTVKYFYLNGKTVKCLDKGLHALLNYIRDKVYMILRKNKFNLK
;
A
#
# COMPACT_ATOMS: atom_id res chain seq x y z
N MET A 1 12.78 14.77 -14.18
CA MET A 1 12.55 13.64 -13.25
C MET A 1 12.89 12.36 -14.02
N GLY A 2 13.81 11.53 -13.52
CA GLY A 2 14.27 10.34 -14.24
C GLY A 2 13.19 9.26 -14.36
N ASN A 3 13.33 8.40 -15.37
CA ASN A 3 12.39 7.31 -15.64
C ASN A 3 12.38 6.30 -14.48
N VAL A 4 11.22 6.01 -13.91
CA VAL A 4 11.11 5.18 -12.71
C VAL A 4 11.11 3.70 -13.11
N LYS A 5 12.15 2.96 -12.72
CA LYS A 5 12.35 1.54 -13.06
C LYS A 5 11.22 0.62 -12.58
N TYR A 6 10.52 0.98 -11.48
CA TYR A 6 9.45 0.18 -10.90
C TYR A 6 8.28 1.07 -10.42
N LYS A 7 7.07 0.84 -10.93
CA LYS A 7 5.83 1.47 -10.43
C LYS A 7 5.19 0.55 -9.39
N LEU A 8 5.46 0.80 -8.11
CA LEU A 8 4.92 0.01 -7.00
C LEU A 8 3.72 0.71 -6.35
N TYR A 9 2.68 -0.06 -6.07
CA TYR A 9 1.55 0.42 -5.29
C TYR A 9 1.85 0.44 -3.79
N CYS A 10 1.32 1.43 -3.08
CA CYS A 10 1.40 1.47 -1.61
C CYS A 10 0.49 0.40 -1.00
N SER A 11 1.07 -0.49 -0.19
CA SER A 11 0.34 -1.58 0.46
C SER A 11 -0.87 -1.09 1.25
N TRP A 12 -0.78 0.04 1.95
CA TRP A 12 -1.88 0.65 2.69
C TRP A 12 -3.02 1.16 1.80
N HIS A 13 -2.70 1.85 0.70
CA HIS A 13 -3.73 2.37 -0.22
C HIS A 13 -4.51 1.23 -0.89
N ILE A 14 -3.80 0.16 -1.26
CA ILE A 14 -4.44 -1.05 -1.77
C ILE A 14 -5.34 -1.67 -0.71
N ASP A 15 -4.83 -1.87 0.49
CA ASP A 15 -5.56 -2.52 1.59
C ASP A 15 -6.88 -1.78 1.86
N ARG A 16 -6.82 -0.45 1.91
CA ARG A 16 -8.00 0.41 2.06
C ARG A 16 -9.00 0.27 0.91
N ALA A 17 -8.51 0.21 -0.34
CA ALA A 17 -9.36 0.04 -1.51
C ALA A 17 -10.01 -1.36 -1.58
N TRP A 18 -9.29 -2.39 -1.16
CA TRP A 18 -9.82 -3.74 -1.01
C TRP A 18 -10.90 -3.79 0.05
N GLN A 19 -10.63 -3.31 1.27
CA GLN A 19 -11.60 -3.29 2.37
C GLN A 19 -12.90 -2.57 1.98
N LYS A 20 -12.83 -1.45 1.26
CA LYS A 20 -14.00 -0.72 0.77
C LYS A 20 -14.91 -1.57 -0.12
N ASN A 21 -14.33 -2.45 -0.95
CA ASN A 21 -15.11 -3.33 -1.84
C ASN A 21 -15.47 -4.66 -1.18
N LEU A 22 -14.64 -5.19 -0.28
CA LEU A 22 -14.95 -6.36 0.54
C LEU A 22 -16.16 -6.10 1.45
N ASN A 23 -16.35 -4.86 1.92
CA ASN A 23 -17.53 -4.48 2.70
C ASN A 23 -18.87 -4.63 1.97
N LYS A 24 -18.84 -4.84 0.64
CA LYS A 24 -20.03 -5.12 -0.17
C LYS A 24 -20.43 -6.61 -0.15
N ILE A 25 -19.56 -7.50 0.31
CA ILE A 25 -19.86 -8.92 0.50
C ILE A 25 -20.72 -9.04 1.77
N PRO A 26 -21.95 -9.59 1.70
CA PRO A 26 -22.90 -9.58 2.82
C PRO A 26 -22.41 -10.43 3.99
N ASN A 27 -21.93 -11.65 3.72
CA ASN A 27 -21.47 -12.58 4.74
C ASN A 27 -20.10 -12.15 5.32
N LEU A 28 -20.05 -11.98 6.65
CA LEU A 28 -18.84 -11.59 7.38
C LEU A 28 -17.76 -12.69 7.34
N GLU A 29 -18.13 -13.96 7.45
CA GLU A 29 -17.18 -15.07 7.44
C GLU A 29 -16.52 -15.21 6.07
N THR A 30 -17.32 -15.16 5.00
CA THR A 30 -16.84 -15.14 3.62
C THR A 30 -15.93 -13.94 3.39
N ARG A 31 -16.34 -12.74 3.83
CA ARG A 31 -15.52 -11.53 3.73
C ARG A 31 -14.16 -11.68 4.41
N ASN A 32 -14.13 -12.23 5.63
CA ASN A 32 -12.91 -12.46 6.38
C ASN A 32 -12.02 -13.51 5.71
N SER A 33 -12.62 -14.57 5.16
CA SER A 33 -11.91 -15.61 4.40
C SER A 33 -11.25 -15.03 3.15
N VAL A 34 -12.01 -14.31 2.32
CA VAL A 34 -11.51 -13.63 1.12
C VAL A 34 -10.39 -12.65 1.46
N TYR A 35 -10.59 -11.83 2.49
CA TYR A 35 -9.57 -10.88 2.93
C TYR A 35 -8.28 -11.60 3.38
N LYS A 36 -8.40 -12.65 4.19
CA LYS A 36 -7.26 -13.43 4.68
C LYS A 36 -6.47 -14.03 3.51
N THR A 37 -7.14 -14.67 2.55
CA THR A 37 -6.49 -15.24 1.36
C THR A 37 -5.80 -14.16 0.52
N LEU A 38 -6.47 -13.02 0.32
CA LEU A 38 -5.91 -11.89 -0.41
C LEU A 38 -4.67 -11.30 0.25
N LYS A 39 -4.65 -11.19 1.59
CA LYS A 39 -3.46 -10.76 2.35
C LYS A 39 -2.32 -11.76 2.25
N THR A 40 -2.61 -13.05 2.33
CA THR A 40 -1.60 -14.11 2.12
C THR A 40 -0.97 -13.98 0.75
N LEU A 41 -1.77 -13.86 -0.31
CA LEU A 41 -1.28 -13.65 -1.68
C LEU A 41 -0.40 -12.40 -1.79
N GLN A 42 -0.83 -11.28 -1.20
CA GLN A 42 -0.05 -10.03 -1.21
C GLN A 42 1.32 -10.19 -0.53
N GLN A 43 1.36 -10.85 0.63
CA GLN A 43 2.53 -10.92 1.51
C GLN A 43 3.51 -12.04 1.15
N THR A 44 3.10 -12.98 0.30
CA THR A 44 3.94 -14.11 -0.08
C THR A 44 5.17 -13.59 -0.84
N MET A 45 6.33 -13.68 -0.21
CA MET A 45 7.59 -13.16 -0.74
C MET A 45 8.43 -14.26 -1.42
N TYR A 46 8.26 -15.52 -1.01
CA TYR A 46 9.12 -16.64 -1.44
C TYR A 46 8.56 -17.42 -2.62
N LEU A 47 7.34 -17.15 -3.06
CA LEU A 47 6.78 -17.84 -4.21
C LEU A 47 7.55 -17.48 -5.48
N GLU A 48 7.76 -18.50 -6.32
CA GLU A 48 8.11 -18.31 -7.72
C GLU A 48 6.94 -17.65 -8.45
N GLU A 49 7.24 -16.93 -9.53
CA GLU A 49 6.23 -16.16 -10.25
C GLU A 49 5.11 -17.06 -10.79
N ASN A 50 5.45 -18.24 -11.32
CA ASN A 50 4.48 -19.21 -11.85
C ASN A 50 3.51 -19.69 -10.77
N MET A 51 4.04 -20.10 -9.61
CA MET A 51 3.24 -20.51 -8.44
C MET A 51 2.32 -19.38 -7.94
N PHE A 52 2.78 -18.12 -8.06
CA PHE A 52 1.96 -16.97 -7.69
C PHE A 52 0.79 -16.80 -8.65
N TYR A 53 1.00 -16.92 -9.96
CA TYR A 53 -0.07 -16.84 -10.95
C TYR A 53 -1.08 -17.99 -10.80
N GLU A 54 -0.63 -19.20 -10.51
CA GLU A 54 -1.52 -20.34 -10.22
C GLU A 54 -2.41 -20.07 -9.01
N ASN A 55 -1.82 -19.62 -7.89
CA ASN A 55 -2.58 -19.28 -6.70
C ASN A 55 -3.52 -18.08 -6.91
N LEU A 56 -3.10 -17.10 -7.69
CA LEU A 56 -3.93 -15.95 -8.05
C LEU A 56 -5.13 -16.36 -8.91
N ASN A 57 -4.93 -17.25 -9.89
CA ASN A 57 -5.99 -17.77 -10.72
C ASN A 57 -6.96 -18.64 -9.90
N SER A 58 -6.45 -19.53 -9.05
CA SER A 58 -7.27 -20.33 -8.14
C SER A 58 -8.14 -19.46 -7.22
N PHE A 59 -7.56 -18.38 -6.67
CA PHE A 59 -8.29 -17.40 -5.88
C PHE A 59 -9.38 -16.66 -6.69
N ILE A 60 -9.11 -16.34 -7.96
CA ILE A 60 -10.12 -15.69 -8.81
C ILE A 60 -11.26 -16.65 -9.14
N THR A 61 -10.94 -17.90 -9.46
CA THR A 61 -11.95 -18.93 -9.73
C THR A 61 -12.87 -19.11 -8.51
N SER A 62 -12.31 -19.22 -7.30
CA SER A 62 -13.13 -19.36 -6.09
C SER A 62 -14.01 -18.13 -5.80
N LEU A 63 -13.56 -16.93 -6.19
CA LEU A 63 -14.39 -15.72 -6.11
C LEU A 63 -15.52 -15.70 -7.14
N GLN A 64 -15.37 -16.37 -8.28
CA GLN A 64 -16.40 -16.40 -9.33
C GLN A 64 -17.41 -17.52 -9.11
N GLU A 65 -17.03 -18.59 -8.40
CA GLU A 65 -17.91 -19.70 -8.03
C GLU A 65 -18.97 -19.31 -6.99
N ASP A 66 -18.65 -18.40 -6.07
CA ASP A 66 -19.57 -17.92 -5.04
C ASP A 66 -20.30 -16.62 -5.49
N PRO A 67 -21.64 -16.64 -5.63
CA PRO A 67 -22.44 -15.47 -6.00
C PRO A 67 -22.21 -14.24 -5.11
N ASP A 68 -21.96 -14.44 -3.81
CA ASP A 68 -21.75 -13.35 -2.85
C ASP A 68 -20.41 -12.64 -3.07
N THR A 69 -19.45 -13.32 -3.71
CA THR A 69 -18.10 -12.81 -3.94
C THR A 69 -17.80 -12.46 -5.40
N ALA A 70 -18.65 -12.88 -6.35
CA ALA A 70 -18.48 -12.64 -7.78
C ALA A 70 -18.29 -11.15 -8.13
N ASN A 71 -19.07 -10.26 -7.48
CA ASN A 71 -18.93 -8.81 -7.66
C ASN A 71 -17.54 -8.30 -7.25
N PHE A 72 -16.98 -8.84 -6.15
CA PHE A 72 -15.62 -8.52 -5.74
C PHE A 72 -14.60 -9.11 -6.72
N GLY A 73 -14.82 -10.34 -7.21
CA GLY A 73 -14.02 -10.98 -8.25
C GLY A 73 -13.90 -10.12 -9.51
N HIS A 74 -15.01 -9.64 -10.07
CA HIS A 74 -15.01 -8.76 -11.25
C HIS A 74 -14.26 -7.44 -11.02
N TYR A 75 -14.47 -6.82 -9.86
CA TYR A 75 -13.71 -5.63 -9.44
C TYR A 75 -12.20 -5.92 -9.36
N PHE A 76 -11.84 -7.05 -8.76
CA PHE A 76 -10.46 -7.43 -8.55
C PHE A 76 -9.73 -7.72 -9.87
N ILE A 77 -10.37 -8.45 -10.78
CA ILE A 77 -9.84 -8.75 -12.12
C ILE A 77 -9.60 -7.47 -12.91
N SER A 78 -10.61 -6.59 -12.99
CA SER A 78 -10.52 -5.37 -13.77
C SER A 78 -9.43 -4.40 -13.29
N THR A 79 -9.16 -4.38 -11.97
CA THR A 79 -8.27 -3.37 -11.35
C THR A 79 -6.87 -3.91 -11.05
N TYR A 80 -6.76 -5.12 -10.50
CA TYR A 80 -5.54 -5.62 -9.86
C TYR A 80 -4.87 -6.80 -10.57
N PHE A 81 -5.61 -7.60 -11.35
CA PHE A 81 -5.04 -8.78 -12.00
C PHE A 81 -3.90 -8.42 -12.97
N LYS A 82 -4.13 -7.46 -13.86
CA LYS A 82 -3.11 -6.99 -14.83
C LYS A 82 -1.91 -6.30 -14.18
N ASN A 83 -2.08 -5.81 -12.95
CA ASN A 83 -1.09 -5.01 -12.23
C ASN A 83 -0.48 -5.77 -11.04
N CYS A 84 -0.52 -7.11 -11.03
CA CYS A 84 -0.05 -7.96 -9.92
C CYS A 84 1.38 -7.66 -9.49
N GLN A 85 2.27 -7.41 -10.45
CA GLN A 85 3.67 -7.02 -10.22
C GLN A 85 3.83 -5.73 -9.40
N GLN A 86 2.84 -4.83 -9.43
CA GLN A 86 2.90 -3.55 -8.71
C GLN A 86 2.56 -3.71 -7.22
N TRP A 87 1.80 -4.74 -6.85
CA TRP A 87 1.26 -4.89 -5.49
C TRP A 87 1.71 -6.12 -4.71
N ALA A 88 1.96 -7.25 -5.38
CA ALA A 88 2.39 -8.46 -4.71
C ALA A 88 3.86 -8.40 -4.31
N TYR A 89 4.21 -8.97 -3.16
CA TYR A 89 5.55 -8.85 -2.58
C TYR A 89 6.58 -9.77 -3.26
N CYS A 90 6.16 -10.89 -3.84
CA CYS A 90 7.03 -11.78 -4.61
C CYS A 90 7.76 -11.05 -5.76
N PHE A 91 7.14 -10.05 -6.38
CA PHE A 91 7.74 -9.23 -7.46
C PHE A 91 8.56 -8.04 -6.95
N ARG A 92 8.62 -7.81 -5.63
CA ARG A 92 9.39 -6.71 -5.02
C ARG A 92 10.81 -7.13 -4.63
N LYS A 93 11.21 -8.37 -4.93
CA LYS A 93 12.58 -8.87 -4.70
C LYS A 93 13.57 -7.91 -5.36
N GLY A 94 14.56 -7.44 -4.59
CA GLY A 94 15.59 -6.51 -5.09
C GLY A 94 15.15 -5.04 -5.28
N CYS A 95 13.89 -4.68 -5.01
CA CYS A 95 13.44 -3.29 -5.18
C CYS A 95 13.90 -2.34 -4.07
N GLY A 96 14.36 -2.83 -2.91
CA GLY A 96 14.80 -2.02 -1.77
C GLY A 96 13.72 -1.11 -1.14
N ILE A 97 12.51 -1.08 -1.71
CA ILE A 97 11.42 -0.16 -1.38
C ILE A 97 10.29 -0.96 -0.74
N ASN A 98 10.26 -0.95 0.58
CA ASN A 98 9.05 -1.27 1.33
C ASN A 98 8.28 0.04 1.46
N THR A 99 7.06 0.18 0.93
CA THR A 99 6.29 1.44 1.04
C THR A 99 6.01 1.81 2.50
N ASN A 100 6.05 0.83 3.39
CA ASN A 100 6.08 1.07 4.83
C ASN A 100 7.32 1.89 5.24
N MET A 101 8.47 1.71 4.59
CA MET A 101 9.72 2.40 4.92
C MET A 101 9.67 3.91 4.69
N PHE A 102 9.02 4.40 3.62
CA PHE A 102 8.87 5.85 3.41
C PHE A 102 7.93 6.47 4.43
N LEU A 103 6.81 5.80 4.72
CA LEU A 103 5.86 6.25 5.73
C LEU A 103 6.47 6.17 7.14
N GLU A 104 7.17 5.08 7.46
CA GLU A 104 7.91 4.89 8.71
C GLU A 104 9.07 5.87 8.83
N SER A 105 9.75 6.21 7.74
CA SER A 105 10.80 7.24 7.72
C SER A 105 10.22 8.62 8.00
N MET A 106 9.10 8.98 7.35
CA MET A 106 8.36 10.20 7.64
C MET A 106 7.88 10.21 9.09
N HIS A 107 7.25 9.13 9.55
CA HIS A 107 6.74 8.98 10.90
C HIS A 107 7.85 9.07 11.96
N LYS A 108 8.98 8.38 11.77
CA LYS A 108 10.18 8.53 12.63
C LYS A 108 10.66 9.98 12.65
N THR A 109 10.68 10.64 11.50
CA THR A 109 11.11 12.04 11.41
C THR A 109 10.20 12.93 12.26
N VAL A 110 8.88 12.81 12.06
CA VAL A 110 7.89 13.58 12.83
C VAL A 110 7.95 13.22 14.33
N LYS A 111 8.03 11.93 14.67
CA LYS A 111 8.04 11.44 16.05
C LYS A 111 9.26 11.95 16.82
N TYR A 112 10.46 11.83 16.28
CA TYR A 112 11.68 12.15 17.03
C TYR A 112 12.10 13.62 16.92
N PHE A 113 11.96 14.25 15.75
CA PHE A 113 12.43 15.63 15.56
C PHE A 113 11.37 16.69 15.87
N TYR A 114 10.08 16.37 15.77
CA TYR A 114 9.00 17.33 16.01
C TYR A 114 8.17 17.02 17.26
N LEU A 115 8.18 15.77 17.74
CA LEU A 115 7.40 15.32 18.90
C LEU A 115 8.27 14.76 20.05
N ASN A 116 9.59 14.88 19.96
CA ASN A 116 10.55 14.46 21.00
C ASN A 116 10.37 13.00 21.47
N GLY A 117 10.00 12.11 20.55
CA GLY A 117 9.79 10.69 20.82
C GLY A 117 8.46 10.35 21.53
N LYS A 118 7.65 11.35 21.89
CA LYS A 118 6.43 11.17 22.69
C LYS A 118 5.23 10.79 21.84
N THR A 119 4.36 9.95 22.40
CA THR A 119 3.04 9.67 21.81
C THR A 119 2.11 10.86 22.06
N VAL A 120 1.46 11.33 21.01
CA VAL A 120 0.58 12.50 21.07
C VAL A 120 -0.87 12.02 21.20
N LYS A 121 -1.51 12.32 22.33
CA LYS A 121 -2.92 12.00 22.56
C LYS A 121 -3.88 13.09 22.04
N CYS A 122 -3.38 14.31 21.86
CA CYS A 122 -4.17 15.49 21.47
C CYS A 122 -3.88 15.85 20.02
N LEU A 123 -4.92 15.90 19.19
CA LEU A 123 -4.80 16.06 17.74
C LEU A 123 -4.07 17.36 17.34
N ASP A 124 -4.34 18.48 18.02
CA ASP A 124 -3.78 19.80 17.68
C ASP A 124 -2.26 19.82 17.71
N LYS A 125 -1.66 19.14 18.71
CA LYS A 125 -0.20 19.00 18.84
C LYS A 125 0.37 18.18 17.68
N GLY A 126 -0.36 17.15 17.23
CA GLY A 126 0.03 16.35 16.07
C GLY A 126 -0.04 17.16 14.77
N LEU A 127 -1.11 17.92 14.57
CA LEU A 127 -1.29 18.80 13.42
C LEU A 127 -0.20 19.88 13.36
N HIS A 128 0.10 20.51 14.49
CA HIS A 128 1.16 21.52 14.55
C HIS A 128 2.53 20.95 14.15
N ALA A 129 2.88 19.76 14.65
CA ALA A 129 4.11 19.08 14.28
C ALA A 129 4.17 18.73 12.78
N LEU A 130 3.06 18.26 12.20
CA LEU A 130 2.97 17.97 10.76
C LEU A 130 3.09 19.23 9.90
N LEU A 131 2.46 20.34 10.30
CA LEU A 131 2.56 21.62 9.59
C LEU A 131 3.99 22.16 9.60
N ASN A 132 4.70 22.04 10.73
CA ASN A 132 6.12 22.41 10.80
C ASN A 132 6.99 21.51 9.90
N TYR A 133 6.76 20.20 9.91
CA TYR A 133 7.44 19.28 8.99
C TYR A 133 7.22 19.64 7.52
N ILE A 134 5.98 19.96 7.12
CA ILE A 134 5.66 20.36 5.74
C ILE A 134 6.36 21.67 5.39
N ARG A 135 6.32 22.67 6.28
CA ARG A 135 7.02 23.95 6.09
C ARG A 135 8.51 23.73 5.80
N ASP A 136 9.17 22.91 6.59
CA ASP A 136 10.59 22.62 6.43
C ASP A 136 10.88 21.89 5.12
N LYS A 137 10.03 20.93 4.74
CA LYS A 137 10.16 20.24 3.44
C LYS A 137 9.99 21.18 2.26
N VAL A 138 9.00 22.07 2.29
CA VAL A 138 8.80 23.09 1.26
C VAL A 138 10.02 24.01 1.18
N TYR A 139 10.54 24.47 2.32
CA TYR A 139 11.75 25.29 2.36
C TYR A 139 12.97 24.58 1.74
N MET A 140 13.18 23.30 2.06
CA MET A 140 14.26 22.49 1.47
C MET A 140 14.12 22.39 -0.06
N ILE A 141 12.90 22.19 -0.58
CA ILE A 141 12.64 22.09 -2.02
C ILE A 141 12.93 23.44 -2.70
N LEU A 142 12.42 24.55 -2.15
CA LEU A 142 12.65 25.89 -2.68
C LEU A 142 14.15 26.24 -2.69
N ARG A 143 14.87 25.87 -1.63
CA ARG A 143 16.32 26.05 -1.55
C ARG A 143 17.03 25.27 -2.66
N LYS A 144 16.72 23.98 -2.84
CA LYS A 144 17.33 23.15 -3.90
C LYS A 144 17.07 23.73 -5.30
N ASN A 145 15.85 24.20 -5.57
CA ASN A 145 15.51 24.79 -6.87
C ASN A 145 16.26 26.09 -7.15
N LYS A 146 16.55 26.90 -6.12
CA LYS A 146 17.42 28.09 -6.26
C LYS A 146 18.86 27.77 -6.65
N PHE A 147 19.40 26.61 -6.27
CA PHE A 147 20.77 26.20 -6.61
C PHE A 147 20.89 25.55 -8.00
N ASN A 148 19.81 25.03 -8.57
CA ASN A 148 19.79 24.44 -9.92
C ASN A 148 19.51 25.46 -11.05
N LEU A 149 19.39 26.75 -10.70
CA LEU A 149 19.17 27.86 -11.63
C LEU A 149 20.43 28.74 -11.82
N LYS A 150 21.60 28.26 -11.39
CA LYS A 150 22.92 28.80 -11.72
C LYS A 150 23.67 27.76 -12.53
#